data_AF-A0A923B5L9-F1
#
_entry.id   AF-A0A923B5L9-F1
#
_cell.length_a   1.000
_cell.length_b   1.000
_cell.length_c   1.000
_cell.angle_alpha   90.00
_cell.angle_beta   90.00
_cell.angle_gamma   90.00
#
_symmetry.space_group_name_H-M   'P 1'
#
loop_
_entity.id
_entity.type
_entity.pdbx_description
1 polymer ?
#
loop_
_entity_poly.entity_id
_entity_poly.type
_entity_poly.pdbx_seq_one_letter_code
_entity_poly.pdbx_strand_id
1 'polypeptide(L)' 'MHKIATLLRVDAAELGAFFGLLRHPGDRGEVWVDIVRSPHAVEMIEPWKLSRDQLRALGMMRSLLG' A
#
# COMPACT_ATOMS: atom_id res chain seq x y z
N MET A 1 8.07 6.45 -4.72
CA MET A 1 6.78 6.99 -4.22
C MET A 1 6.84 8.42 -3.71
N HIS A 2 7.83 8.79 -2.89
CA HIS A 2 7.86 10.12 -2.24
C HIS A 2 7.66 11.33 -3.19
N LYS A 3 8.37 11.40 -4.33
CA LYS A 3 8.24 12.50 -5.30
C LYS A 3 6.82 12.67 -5.86
N ILE A 4 6.13 11.58 -6.17
CA ILE A 4 4.77 11.62 -6.74
C ILE A 4 3.76 11.99 -5.64
N ALA A 5 3.92 11.43 -4.44
CA ALA A 5 3.09 11.76 -3.28
C ALA A 5 3.14 13.26 -2.94
N THR A 6 4.33 13.86 -2.97
CA THR A 6 4.51 15.31 -2.77
C THR A 6 3.78 16.12 -3.85
N LEU A 7 3.88 15.72 -5.11
CA LEU A 7 3.21 16.42 -6.23
C LEU A 7 1.68 16.38 -6.08
N LEU A 8 1.14 15.25 -5.65
CA LEU A 8 -0.29 15.03 -5.45
C LEU A 8 -0.78 15.50 -4.07
N ARG A 9 0.12 15.97 -3.20
CA ARG A 9 -0.16 16.38 -1.81
C ARG A 9 -0.88 15.30 -0.98
N VAL A 10 -0.49 14.05 -1.17
CA VAL A 10 -1.00 12.88 -0.43
C VAL A 10 0.13 12.16 0.31
N ASP A 11 -0.20 11.36 1.31
CA ASP A 11 0.79 10.53 1.98
C ASP A 11 1.31 9.42 1.03
N ALA A 12 2.60 9.10 1.12
CA ALA A 12 3.20 8.10 0.24
C ALA A 12 2.68 6.67 0.49
N ALA A 13 2.31 6.36 1.73
CA ALA A 13 1.75 5.07 2.12
C ALA A 13 0.29 4.93 1.68
N GLU A 14 -0.48 6.01 1.72
CA GLU A 14 -1.82 6.07 1.11
C GLU A 14 -1.76 5.92 -0.41
N LEU A 15 -0.88 6.68 -1.08
CA LEU A 15 -0.69 6.58 -2.52
C LEU A 15 -0.21 5.18 -2.94
N GLY A 16 0.71 4.58 -2.18
CA GLY A 16 1.15 3.20 -2.41
C GLY A 16 -0.02 2.22 -2.29
N ALA A 17 -0.81 2.33 -1.23
CA ALA A 17 -1.98 1.48 -1.00
C ALA A 17 -2.99 1.55 -2.15
N PHE A 18 -3.21 2.73 -2.75
CA PHE A 18 -4.02 2.90 -3.95
C PHE A 18 -3.50 2.12 -5.17
N PHE A 19 -2.18 1.90 -5.27
CA PHE A 19 -1.59 1.08 -6.34
C PHE A 19 -1.34 -0.38 -5.94
N GLY A 20 -1.81 -0.81 -4.76
CA GLY A 20 -1.54 -2.16 -4.25
C GLY A 20 -0.13 -2.37 -3.76
N LEU A 21 0.54 -1.29 -3.36
CA LEU A 21 1.87 -1.31 -2.79
C LEU A 21 1.78 -0.99 -1.31
N LEU A 22 2.15 -1.95 -0.47
CA LEU A 22 2.05 -1.81 0.98
C LEU A 22 3.44 -1.84 1.63
N ARG A 23 3.65 -1.00 2.64
CA ARG A 23 4.90 -0.99 3.40
C ARG A 23 4.90 -2.18 4.34
N HIS A 24 5.97 -2.96 4.30
CA HIS A 24 6.21 -4.08 5.19
C HIS A 24 7.60 -3.91 5.85
N PRO A 25 7.73 -4.16 7.16
CA PRO A 25 9.03 -4.20 7.81
C PRO A 25 9.82 -5.41 7.31
N GLY A 26 10.91 -5.19 6.57
CA GLY A 26 11.83 -6.23 6.14
C GLY A 26 13.13 -6.23 6.96
N ASP A 27 13.94 -7.27 6.78
CA ASP A 27 15.21 -7.48 7.52
C ASP A 27 16.22 -6.33 7.38
N ARG A 28 16.09 -5.52 6.31
CA ARG A 28 16.98 -4.39 6.01
C ARG A 28 16.27 -3.04 6.02
N GLY A 29 15.09 -2.97 6.63
CA GLY A 29 14.23 -1.79 6.66
C GLY A 29 12.92 -2.00 5.92
N GLU A 30 12.14 -0.93 5.79
CA GLU A 30 10.82 -1.01 5.17
C GLU A 30 10.92 -1.23 3.66
N VAL A 31 10.19 -2.24 3.18
CA VAL A 31 10.06 -2.58 1.76
C VAL A 31 8.63 -2.35 1.29
N TRP A 32 8.47 -2.08 -0.01
CA TRP A 32 7.16 -2.01 -0.64
C TRP A 32 6.82 -3.37 -1.24
N VAL A 33 5.65 -3.89 -0.90
CA VAL A 33 5.14 -5.18 -1.34
C VAL A 33 3.98 -4.96 -2.30
N ASP A 34 4.10 -5.50 -3.51
CA ASP A 34 3.05 -5.47 -4.53
C ASP A 34 2.09 -6.65 -4.31
N ILE A 35 0.92 -6.36 -3.74
CA ILE A 35 -0.08 -7.38 -3.42
C ILE A 35 -0.98 -7.75 -4.61
N VAL A 36 -0.90 -7.00 -5.70
CA VAL A 36 -1.66 -7.31 -6.93
C VAL A 36 -0.91 -8.37 -7.72
N ARG A 37 0.41 -8.19 -7.89
CA ARG A 37 1.27 -9.14 -8.59
C ARG A 37 1.72 -10.31 -7.72
N SER A 38 1.60 -10.20 -6.40
CA SER A 38 1.93 -11.27 -5.45
C SER A 38 0.82 -11.43 -4.41
N PRO A 39 -0.30 -12.08 -4.77
CA PRO A 39 -1.47 -12.19 -3.89
C PRO A 39 -1.16 -12.87 -2.56
N HIS A 40 -0.27 -13.87 -2.56
CA HIS A 40 0.18 -14.56 -1.35
C HIS A 40 0.92 -13.64 -0.37
N ALA A 41 1.51 -12.54 -0.85
CA ALA A 41 2.21 -11.59 0.01
C ALA A 41 1.25 -10.78 0.90
N VAL A 42 -0.06 -10.80 0.61
CA VAL A 42 -1.07 -10.18 1.47
C VAL A 42 -1.12 -10.85 2.85
N GLU A 43 -0.81 -12.15 2.94
CA GLU A 43 -0.81 -12.90 4.20
C GLU A 43 0.34 -12.46 5.13
N MET A 44 1.39 -11.89 4.56
CA MET A 44 2.51 -11.33 5.31
C MET A 44 2.21 -9.92 5.85
N ILE A 45 1.10 -9.32 5.44
CA ILE A 45 0.75 -7.95 5.83
C ILE A 45 -0.27 -8.02 6.95
N GLU A 46 0.15 -7.56 8.12
CA GLU A 46 -0.72 -7.40 9.27
C GLU A 46 -1.72 -6.26 9.02
N PRO A 47 -3.03 -6.52 8.81
CA PRO A 47 -3.99 -5.50 8.41
C PRO A 47 -4.17 -4.39 9.45
N TRP A 48 -3.96 -4.70 10.73
CA TRP A 48 -4.01 -3.74 11.83
C TRP A 48 -2.83 -2.75 11.85
N LYS A 49 -1.77 -3.00 11.07
CA LYS A 49 -0.66 -2.05 10.88
C LYS A 49 -0.94 -1.01 9.78
N LEU A 50 -2.02 -1.17 9.01
CA LEU A 50 -2.42 -0.21 7.99
C LEU A 50 -3.25 0.91 8.61
N SER A 51 -2.97 2.16 8.20
CA SER A 51 -3.81 3.29 8.58
C SER A 51 -5.21 3.19 7.94
N ARG A 52 -6.18 3.93 8.50
CA ARG A 52 -7.53 4.02 7.90
C ARG A 52 -7.51 4.51 6.45
N ASP A 53 -6.61 5.43 6.13
CA ASP A 53 -6.49 5.99 4.79
C ASP A 53 -5.90 4.98 3.81
N GLN A 54 -4.92 4.18 4.24
CA GLN A 54 -4.41 3.06 3.45
C GLN A 54 -5.49 2.00 3.21
N LEU A 55 -6.29 1.66 4.22
CA LEU A 55 -7.41 0.72 4.07
C LEU A 55 -8.47 1.24 3.08
N ARG A 56 -8.80 2.54 3.13
CA ARG A 56 -9.67 3.17 2.13
C ARG A 56 -9.08 3.11 0.73
N ALA A 57 -7.82 3.50 0.57
CA ALA A 57 -7.13 3.51 -0.71
C ALA A 57 -7.07 2.10 -1.34
N LEU A 58 -6.80 1.07 -0.54
CA LEU A 58 -6.90 -0.34 -0.94
C LEU A 58 -8.31 -0.72 -1.37
N GLY A 59 -9.33 -0.31 -0.62
CA GLY A 59 -10.74 -0.56 -0.96
C GLY A 59 -11.14 0.08 -2.29
N MET A 60 -10.74 1.34 -2.51
CA MET A 60 -10.95 2.05 -3.78
C MET A 60 -10.26 1.34 -4.94
N MET A 61 -8.98 0.97 -4.77
CA MET A 61 -8.25 0.21 -5.78
C MET A 61 -8.96 -1.10 -6.14
N ARG A 62 -9.40 -1.88 -5.14
CA ARG A 62 -10.14 -3.12 -5.37
C ARG A 62 -11.46 -2.89 -6.11
N SER A 63 -12.17 -1.80 -5.82
CA SER A 63 -13.40 -1.44 -6.52
C SER A 63 -13.19 -1.01 -7.97
N LEU A 64 -11.98 -0.56 -8.34
CA LEU A 64 -11.63 -0.21 -9.73
C LEU A 64 -11.20 -1.44 -10.55
N LEU A 65 -10.75 -2.50 -9.87
CA LEU A 65 -10.37 -3.76 -10.49
C LEU A 65 -11.55 -4.75 -10.61
N GLY A 66 -12.72 -4.41 -10.05
CA GLY A 66 -13.94 -5.21 -10.03
C GLY A 66 -15.05 -4.59 -10.85
#